data_AF-A0A8T3YAR7-F1
#
_entry.id   AF-A0A8T3YAR7-F1
#
_cell.length_a   1.000
_cell.length_b   1.000
_cell.length_c   1.000
_cell.angle_alpha   90.00
_cell.angle_beta   90.00
_cell.angle_gamma   90.00
#
_symmetry.space_group_name_H-M   'P 1'
#
loop_
_entity.id
_entity.type
_entity.pdbx_description
1 polymer ?
#
loop_
_entity_poly.entity_id
_entity_poly.type
_entity_poly.pdbx_seq_one_letter_code
_entity_poly.pdbx_strand_id
1 'polypeptide(L)'
;MVKFFASRKGIFLTFIAVLMVTLLLLYASTQYEVSYKDTVPTETLRITGLNNFISDFEETYLERALFASSHRALAALINATPDGASGSNVQDIHKEFEAAVINATINDGTILLPSMENHTLSIWIQRLSNFSRDNLRVDLFFNITDVNISQDESTGPWLLNVSINLDYRANSSDTTWERTNVTIRTTFDIFGFEDPYLKFKTDNQINRTIQRFNFTGENYLPENVTDLITSKNFIYDKRAPSFLGRFQTFNDPDSRSSCCGIFSLVSSIQEPPATLSYTDSDRTYADFTYLDDFCFSNQLYTVNDVSGAMGIGSFYLDEYFVDKVFGLAPDATQEANSPDEGDTCGS
;
A
#
# COMPACT_ATOMS: atom_id res chain seq x y z
N MET A 1 84.02 -19.41 -19.44
CA MET A 1 84.12 -18.18 -20.25
C MET A 1 83.31 -18.39 -21.53
N VAL A 2 82.04 -17.98 -21.50
CA VAL A 2 81.07 -18.23 -22.58
C VAL A 2 81.29 -17.18 -23.67
N LYS A 3 81.64 -17.59 -24.88
CA LYS A 3 81.76 -16.72 -26.06
C LYS A 3 80.35 -16.30 -26.54
N PHE A 4 79.75 -15.32 -25.88
CA PHE A 4 78.41 -14.82 -26.23
C PHE A 4 78.41 -13.72 -27.31
N PHE A 5 79.59 -13.31 -27.82
CA PHE A 5 79.72 -12.23 -28.80
C PHE A 5 80.42 -12.68 -30.08
N ALA A 6 79.72 -13.42 -30.95
CA ALA A 6 80.25 -13.76 -32.27
C ALA A 6 79.31 -13.44 -33.45
N SER A 7 78.18 -12.77 -33.20
CA SER A 7 77.22 -12.42 -34.26
C SER A 7 76.79 -10.97 -34.11
N ARG A 8 77.07 -10.13 -35.13
CA ARG A 8 76.60 -8.73 -35.20
C ARG A 8 75.07 -8.62 -35.05
N LYS A 9 74.33 -9.70 -35.34
CA LYS A 9 72.87 -9.76 -35.18
C LYS A 9 72.43 -9.92 -33.71
N GLY A 10 73.28 -10.51 -32.86
CA GLY A 10 72.97 -10.68 -31.43
C GLY A 10 72.97 -9.36 -30.66
N ILE A 11 73.88 -8.45 -31.00
CA ILE A 11 73.98 -7.12 -30.39
C ILE A 11 72.74 -6.27 -30.70
N PHE A 12 72.18 -6.41 -31.91
CA PHE A 12 70.96 -5.70 -32.31
C PHE A 12 69.73 -6.19 -31.55
N LEU A 13 69.64 -7.51 -31.30
CA LEU A 13 68.55 -8.09 -30.52
C LEU A 13 68.61 -7.64 -29.05
N THR A 14 69.79 -7.63 -28.44
CA THR A 14 69.92 -7.17 -27.04
C THR A 14 69.61 -5.68 -26.89
N PHE A 15 69.96 -4.87 -27.90
CA PHE A 15 69.61 -3.45 -27.92
C PHE A 15 68.09 -3.23 -27.98
N ILE A 16 67.38 -3.95 -28.85
CA ILE A 16 65.91 -3.88 -28.94
C ILE A 16 65.25 -4.36 -27.64
N ALA A 17 65.76 -5.44 -27.04
CA ALA A 17 65.23 -5.95 -25.78
C ALA A 17 65.38 -4.95 -24.63
N VAL A 18 66.55 -4.31 -24.50
CA VAL A 18 66.79 -3.27 -23.49
C VAL A 18 65.90 -2.04 -23.76
N LEU A 19 65.75 -1.63 -25.02
CA LEU A 19 64.86 -0.53 -25.41
C LEU A 19 63.40 -0.83 -25.03
N MET A 20 62.90 -2.04 -25.33
CA MET A 20 61.54 -2.45 -24.97
C MET A 20 61.33 -2.45 -23.46
N VAL A 21 62.26 -3.02 -22.69
CA VAL A 21 62.17 -3.02 -21.22
C VAL A 21 62.17 -1.60 -20.67
N THR A 22 62.99 -0.70 -21.23
CA THR A 22 63.06 0.70 -20.82
C THR A 22 61.75 1.45 -21.12
N LEU A 23 61.15 1.21 -22.30
CA LEU A 23 59.84 1.76 -22.66
C LEU A 23 58.72 1.23 -21.77
N LEU A 24 58.76 -0.06 -21.41
CA LEU A 24 57.79 -0.67 -20.52
C LEU A 24 57.90 -0.10 -19.10
N LEU A 25 59.13 0.13 -18.61
CA LEU A 25 59.39 0.79 -17.34
C LEU A 25 58.93 2.25 -17.34
N LEU A 26 59.16 2.99 -18.43
CA LEU A 26 58.65 4.36 -18.58
C LEU A 26 57.13 4.39 -18.60
N TYR A 27 56.49 3.50 -19.35
CA TYR A 27 55.03 3.38 -19.38
C TYR A 27 54.45 3.06 -18.00
N ALA A 28 55.02 2.05 -17.31
CA ALA A 28 54.61 1.71 -15.96
C ALA A 28 54.86 2.85 -14.96
N SER A 29 55.95 3.60 -15.10
CA SER A 29 56.26 4.77 -14.28
C SER A 29 55.26 5.90 -14.50
N THR A 30 54.81 6.14 -15.74
CA THR A 30 53.78 7.15 -16.03
C THR A 30 52.40 6.75 -15.49
N GLN A 31 52.11 5.46 -15.38
CA GLN A 31 50.88 4.96 -14.75
C GLN A 31 50.95 4.97 -13.21
N TYR A 32 52.16 5.02 -12.61
CA TYR A 32 52.32 5.13 -11.16
C TYR A 32 52.08 6.55 -10.64
N GLU A 33 52.01 7.54 -11.53
CA GLU A 33 51.50 8.88 -11.24
C GLU A 33 49.97 8.96 -11.47
N VAL A 34 49.21 7.94 -11.06
CA VAL A 34 47.85 8.24 -10.59
C VAL A 34 48.03 9.06 -9.32
N SER A 35 48.06 10.36 -9.54
CA SER A 35 48.35 11.38 -8.56
C SER A 35 47.43 11.18 -7.35
N TYR A 36 48.01 10.70 -6.24
CA TYR A 36 47.43 10.85 -4.90
C TYR A 36 47.21 12.33 -4.51
N LYS A 37 47.39 13.30 -5.44
CA LYS A 37 46.97 14.69 -5.28
C LYS A 37 45.48 14.92 -5.47
N ASP A 38 44.73 13.96 -6.01
CA ASP A 38 43.27 13.96 -5.84
C ASP A 38 42.92 13.37 -4.48
N THR A 39 43.48 13.99 -3.43
CA THR A 39 42.84 13.98 -2.12
C THR A 39 41.55 14.74 -2.31
N VAL A 40 40.49 14.04 -2.75
CA VAL A 40 39.14 14.55 -2.55
C VAL A 40 39.11 14.95 -1.08
N PRO A 41 38.88 16.23 -0.76
CA PRO A 41 38.94 16.70 0.61
C PRO A 41 38.11 15.74 1.44
N THR A 42 38.68 15.22 2.53
CA THR A 42 37.96 14.25 3.38
C THR A 42 36.60 14.79 3.81
N GLU A 43 36.48 16.12 3.92
CA GLU A 43 35.24 16.88 4.06
C GLU A 43 34.24 16.66 2.91
N THR A 44 34.65 16.77 1.65
CA THR A 44 33.79 16.53 0.48
C THR A 44 33.28 15.09 0.45
N LEU A 45 34.13 14.10 0.76
CA LEU A 45 33.68 12.70 0.85
C LEU A 45 32.66 12.49 1.97
N ARG A 46 32.83 13.15 3.12
CA ARG A 46 31.87 13.08 4.23
C ARG A 46 30.55 13.74 3.89
N ILE A 47 30.58 14.92 3.26
CA ILE A 47 29.37 15.63 2.82
C ILE A 47 28.62 14.79 1.78
N THR A 48 29.32 14.27 0.78
CA THR A 48 28.70 13.40 -0.23
C THR A 48 28.15 12.11 0.38
N GLY A 49 28.88 11.49 1.32
CA GLY A 49 28.43 10.31 2.04
C GLY A 49 27.18 10.57 2.88
N LEU A 50 27.14 11.70 3.60
CA LEU A 50 25.96 12.10 4.35
C LEU A 50 24.77 12.40 3.43
N ASN A 51 24.97 13.11 2.33
CA ASN A 51 23.91 13.40 1.36
C ASN A 51 23.33 12.11 0.76
N ASN A 52 24.18 11.16 0.37
CA ASN A 52 23.73 9.86 -0.15
C ASN A 52 22.97 9.08 0.93
N PHE A 53 23.49 9.04 2.16
CA PHE A 53 22.81 8.40 3.28
C PHE A 53 21.43 9.02 3.53
N ILE A 54 21.33 10.35 3.53
CA ILE A 54 20.05 11.06 3.71
C ILE A 54 19.07 10.73 2.58
N SER A 55 19.55 10.69 1.33
CA SER A 55 18.73 10.29 0.18
C SER A 55 18.19 8.86 0.34
N ASP A 56 19.06 7.90 0.63
CA ASP A 56 18.68 6.49 0.84
C ASP A 56 17.74 6.33 2.05
N PHE A 57 17.95 7.16 3.08
CA PHE A 57 17.14 7.18 4.28
C PHE A 57 15.71 7.67 4.02
N GLU A 58 15.55 8.78 3.29
CA GLU A 58 14.24 9.31 2.88
C GLU A 58 13.53 8.35 1.90
N GLU A 59 14.22 7.94 0.83
CA GLU A 59 13.59 7.24 -0.31
C GLU A 59 13.43 5.74 -0.10
N THR A 60 14.26 5.09 0.72
CA THR A 60 14.23 3.63 0.86
C THR A 60 13.96 3.17 2.28
N TYR A 61 14.69 3.67 3.27
CA TYR A 61 14.60 3.12 4.62
C TYR A 61 13.34 3.54 5.36
N LEU A 62 12.97 4.82 5.30
CA LEU A 62 11.75 5.31 5.93
C LEU A 62 10.49 4.77 5.26
N GLU A 63 10.44 4.72 3.93
CA GLU A 63 9.30 4.15 3.21
C GLU A 63 9.07 2.68 3.62
N ARG A 64 10.13 1.87 3.67
CA ARG A 64 10.02 0.45 4.08
C ARG A 64 9.64 0.28 5.55
N ALA A 65 10.19 1.12 6.43
CA ALA A 65 9.82 1.12 7.84
C ALA A 65 8.35 1.49 8.02
N LEU A 66 7.87 2.50 7.27
CA LEU A 66 6.48 2.90 7.24
C LEU A 66 5.59 1.77 6.73
N PHE A 67 5.93 1.15 5.60
CA PHE A 67 5.20 0.03 5.04
C PHE A 67 5.04 -1.10 6.07
N ALA A 68 6.15 -1.55 6.66
CA ALA A 68 6.16 -2.69 7.58
C ALA A 68 5.37 -2.41 8.87
N SER A 69 5.54 -1.22 9.45
CA SER A 69 4.81 -0.82 10.67
C SER A 69 3.33 -0.61 10.40
N SER A 70 2.97 0.03 9.27
CA SER A 70 1.59 0.30 8.86
C SER A 70 0.81 -0.97 8.54
N HIS A 71 1.39 -1.86 7.73
CA HIS A 71 0.77 -3.14 7.38
C HIS A 71 0.49 -3.97 8.64
N ARG A 72 1.41 -3.96 9.60
CA ARG A 72 1.24 -4.70 10.86
C ARG A 72 0.27 -4.02 11.82
N ALA A 73 0.27 -2.69 11.87
CA ALA A 73 -0.69 -1.91 12.66
C ALA A 73 -2.12 -2.21 12.18
N LEU A 74 -2.33 -2.22 10.87
CA LEU A 74 -3.64 -2.53 10.30
C LEU A 74 -4.09 -3.95 10.66
N ALA A 75 -3.22 -4.96 10.51
CA ALA A 75 -3.53 -6.33 10.95
C ALA A 75 -3.84 -6.40 12.46
N ALA A 76 -3.12 -5.64 13.28
CA ALA A 76 -3.37 -5.57 14.71
C ALA A 76 -4.72 -4.93 15.05
N LEU A 77 -5.11 -3.87 14.33
CA LEU A 77 -6.41 -3.23 14.48
C LEU A 77 -7.55 -4.17 14.11
N ILE A 78 -7.44 -4.90 13.00
CA ILE A 78 -8.45 -5.89 12.58
C ILE A 78 -8.63 -6.97 13.67
N ASN A 79 -7.52 -7.42 14.25
CA ASN A 79 -7.54 -8.38 15.34
C ASN A 79 -8.17 -7.81 16.62
N ALA A 80 -7.95 -6.54 16.90
CA ALA A 80 -8.49 -5.84 18.06
C ALA A 80 -9.96 -5.43 17.91
N THR A 81 -10.49 -5.34 16.68
CA THR A 81 -11.92 -5.11 16.44
C THR A 81 -12.74 -6.21 17.13
N PRO A 82 -13.57 -5.84 18.12
CA PRO A 82 -14.19 -6.81 19.00
C PRO A 82 -15.38 -7.52 18.36
N ASP A 83 -15.70 -8.65 18.98
CA ASP A 83 -16.89 -9.45 18.72
C ASP A 83 -18.13 -8.64 19.19
N GLY A 84 -18.77 -7.95 18.23
CA GLY A 84 -20.21 -7.62 18.13
C GLY A 84 -20.96 -6.86 19.23
N ALA A 85 -20.58 -6.90 20.52
CA ALA A 85 -21.48 -6.48 21.60
C ALA A 85 -20.84 -5.77 22.80
N SER A 86 -19.52 -5.78 23.00
CA SER A 86 -18.96 -5.30 24.29
C SER A 86 -17.54 -4.73 24.27
N GLY A 87 -16.83 -4.79 23.15
CA GLY A 87 -15.44 -4.33 23.11
C GLY A 87 -15.31 -2.87 22.70
N SER A 88 -14.15 -2.32 23.02
CA SER A 88 -13.68 -1.01 22.57
C SER A 88 -13.58 -0.96 21.05
N ASN A 89 -14.66 -0.54 20.39
CA ASN A 89 -14.68 -0.38 18.94
C ASN A 89 -13.66 0.67 18.51
N VAL A 90 -13.04 0.46 17.35
CA VAL A 90 -12.27 1.49 16.65
C VAL A 90 -13.23 2.63 16.30
N GLN A 91 -13.25 3.69 17.10
CA GLN A 91 -14.17 4.82 16.90
C GLN A 91 -13.72 5.70 15.74
N ASP A 92 -12.40 5.93 15.65
CA ASP A 92 -11.77 6.74 14.63
C ASP A 92 -10.54 5.99 14.10
N ILE A 93 -10.69 5.38 12.93
CA ILE A 93 -9.64 4.57 12.32
C ILE A 93 -8.35 5.37 12.11
N HIS A 94 -8.43 6.68 11.84
CA HIS A 94 -7.24 7.49 11.58
C HIS A 94 -6.40 7.66 12.85
N LYS A 95 -7.05 8.05 13.95
CA LYS A 95 -6.38 8.22 15.25
C LYS A 95 -5.86 6.91 15.81
N GLU A 96 -6.67 5.86 15.73
CA GLU A 96 -6.30 4.54 16.24
C GLU A 96 -5.16 3.93 15.42
N PHE A 97 -5.13 4.17 14.10
CA PHE A 97 -4.03 3.78 13.24
C PHE A 97 -2.74 4.53 13.55
N GLU A 98 -2.80 5.85 13.71
CA GLU A 98 -1.64 6.66 14.14
C GLU A 98 -1.07 6.13 15.47
N ALA A 99 -1.92 5.95 16.48
CA ALA A 99 -1.52 5.44 17.78
C ALA A 99 -0.93 4.02 17.70
N ALA A 100 -1.50 3.15 16.86
CA ALA A 100 -1.00 1.80 16.65
C ALA A 100 0.39 1.82 15.99
N VAL A 101 0.60 2.64 14.95
CA VAL A 101 1.87 2.74 14.22
C VAL A 101 2.99 3.32 15.09
N ILE A 102 2.71 4.36 15.89
CA ILE A 102 3.71 5.06 16.70
C ILE A 102 3.96 4.35 18.04
N ASN A 103 2.89 3.98 18.75
CA ASN A 103 2.93 3.58 20.16
C ASN A 103 2.51 2.12 20.42
N ALA A 104 2.07 1.37 19.39
CA ALA A 104 1.48 0.03 19.55
C ALA A 104 0.24 0.02 20.47
N THR A 105 -0.58 1.07 20.45
CA THR A 105 -1.74 1.19 21.33
C THR A 105 -3.00 1.63 20.60
N ILE A 106 -4.16 1.34 21.19
CA ILE A 106 -5.48 1.84 20.78
C ILE A 106 -6.26 2.45 21.96
N ASN A 107 -7.39 3.08 21.68
CA ASN A 107 -8.26 3.80 22.62
C ASN A 107 -7.49 4.83 23.43
N ASP A 108 -6.95 5.83 22.73
CA ASP A 108 -6.15 6.93 23.31
C ASP A 108 -4.97 6.43 24.16
N GLY A 109 -4.35 5.31 23.77
CA GLY A 109 -3.16 4.77 24.44
C GLY A 109 -3.45 3.78 25.56
N THR A 110 -4.70 3.39 25.80
CA THR A 110 -5.07 2.55 26.96
C THR A 110 -4.86 1.06 26.74
N ILE A 111 -5.01 0.56 25.52
CA ILE A 111 -4.88 -0.87 25.19
C ILE A 111 -3.64 -1.08 24.35
N LEU A 112 -2.72 -1.91 24.84
CA LEU A 112 -1.54 -2.33 24.09
C LEU A 112 -1.92 -3.38 23.05
N LEU A 113 -1.36 -3.26 21.84
CA LEU A 113 -1.45 -4.24 20.76
C LEU A 113 -0.21 -5.15 20.80
N PRO A 114 -0.30 -6.37 21.35
CA PRO A 114 0.89 -7.23 21.54
C PRO A 114 1.56 -7.61 20.21
N SER A 115 0.78 -7.71 19.14
CA SER A 115 1.30 -7.98 17.80
C SER A 115 2.20 -6.86 17.29
N MET A 116 2.11 -5.64 17.82
CA MET A 116 2.91 -4.48 17.43
C MET A 116 4.16 -4.26 18.29
N GLU A 117 4.34 -5.05 19.34
CA GLU A 117 5.52 -4.95 20.22
C GLU A 117 6.80 -5.09 19.40
N ASN A 118 7.75 -4.15 19.55
CA ASN A 118 9.01 -4.12 18.79
C ASN A 118 8.89 -3.94 17.27
N HIS A 119 7.70 -3.55 16.78
CA HIS A 119 7.41 -3.36 15.37
C HIS A 119 6.78 -1.99 15.03
N THR A 120 6.73 -1.06 15.99
CA THR A 120 6.28 0.33 15.73
C THR A 120 7.28 1.11 14.88
N LEU A 121 6.78 2.15 14.21
CA LEU A 121 7.61 3.06 13.41
C LEU A 121 8.69 3.74 14.28
N SER A 122 8.34 4.15 15.50
CA SER A 122 9.26 4.74 16.47
C SER A 122 10.45 3.82 16.76
N ILE A 123 10.20 2.52 16.90
CA ILE A 123 11.24 1.51 17.15
C ILE A 123 12.11 1.30 15.90
N TRP A 124 11.53 1.30 14.70
CA TRP A 124 12.29 1.24 13.46
C TRP A 124 13.21 2.45 13.28
N ILE A 125 12.69 3.66 13.52
CA ILE A 125 13.47 4.90 13.47
C ILE A 125 14.59 4.89 14.51
N GLN A 126 14.31 4.41 15.73
CA GLN A 126 15.34 4.25 16.76
C GLN A 126 16.45 3.28 16.34
N ARG A 127 16.09 2.14 15.73
CA ARG A 127 17.06 1.17 15.20
C ARG A 127 17.94 1.79 14.10
N LEU A 128 17.34 2.56 13.19
CA LEU A 128 18.07 3.28 12.15
C LEU A 128 18.98 4.37 12.74
N SER A 129 18.52 5.12 13.74
CA SER A 129 19.32 6.12 14.45
C SER A 129 20.53 5.47 15.14
N ASN A 130 20.34 4.36 15.85
CA ASN A 130 21.43 3.62 16.48
C ASN A 130 22.42 3.08 15.43
N PHE A 131 21.92 2.47 14.36
CA PHE A 131 22.78 1.97 13.28
C PHE A 131 23.61 3.09 12.64
N SER A 132 23.01 4.25 12.38
CA SER A 132 23.68 5.41 11.80
C SER A 132 24.74 5.99 12.74
N ARG A 133 24.45 6.08 14.05
CA ARG A 133 25.43 6.49 15.05
C ARG A 133 26.63 5.55 15.09
N ASP A 134 26.39 4.24 15.16
CA ASP A 134 27.43 3.24 15.38
C ASP A 134 28.33 3.05 14.14
N ASN A 135 27.75 3.14 12.93
CA ASN A 135 28.46 2.83 11.69
C ASN A 135 28.90 4.07 10.92
N LEU A 136 28.13 5.15 10.97
CA LEU A 136 28.36 6.37 10.17
C LEU A 136 28.76 7.58 11.04
N ARG A 137 28.68 7.46 12.37
CA ARG A 137 28.88 8.58 13.31
C ARG A 137 27.95 9.76 13.00
N VAL A 138 26.71 9.44 12.65
CA VAL A 138 25.67 10.42 12.39
C VAL A 138 24.58 10.24 13.45
N ASP A 139 24.36 11.27 14.26
CA ASP A 139 23.26 11.33 15.22
C ASP A 139 22.00 11.80 14.52
N LEU A 140 20.97 10.96 14.52
CA LEU A 140 19.67 11.25 13.92
C LEU A 140 18.63 11.55 14.99
N PHE A 141 17.98 12.70 14.86
CA PHE A 141 16.87 13.17 15.70
C PHE A 141 15.62 13.32 14.85
N PHE A 142 14.50 12.80 15.32
CA PHE A 142 13.24 12.75 14.58
C PHE A 142 12.10 13.28 15.44
N ASN A 143 11.17 13.96 14.78
CA ASN A 143 9.89 14.35 15.34
C ASN A 143 8.79 14.00 14.33
N ILE A 144 8.00 12.97 14.62
CA ILE A 144 6.84 12.60 13.81
C ILE A 144 5.73 13.57 14.18
N THR A 145 5.20 14.29 13.20
CA THR A 145 4.15 15.28 13.42
C THR A 145 2.77 14.75 13.12
N ASP A 146 2.65 13.84 12.15
CA ASP A 146 1.37 13.29 11.71
C ASP A 146 1.58 11.93 11.01
N VAL A 147 0.63 11.02 11.20
CA VAL A 147 0.54 9.74 10.49
C VAL A 147 -0.88 9.61 9.97
N ASN A 148 -1.03 9.55 8.65
CA ASN A 148 -2.33 9.47 8.01
C ASN A 148 -2.44 8.21 7.16
N ILE A 149 -3.62 7.60 7.18
CA ILE A 149 -4.03 6.51 6.30
C ILE A 149 -5.25 6.98 5.50
N SER A 150 -5.25 6.76 4.18
CA SER A 150 -6.36 7.14 3.32
C SER A 150 -6.64 6.08 2.27
N GLN A 151 -7.88 6.11 1.80
CA GLN A 151 -8.36 5.37 0.65
C GLN A 151 -9.28 6.31 -0.13
N ASP A 152 -8.93 6.60 -1.37
CA ASP A 152 -9.62 7.58 -2.20
C ASP A 152 -9.74 7.09 -3.66
N GLU A 153 -10.29 7.92 -4.55
CA GLU A 153 -10.49 7.58 -5.96
C GLU A 153 -9.17 7.30 -6.69
N SER A 154 -8.05 7.88 -6.22
CA SER A 154 -6.74 7.69 -6.82
C SER A 154 -6.13 6.33 -6.48
N THR A 155 -6.37 5.84 -5.26
CA THR A 155 -5.95 4.50 -4.81
C THR A 155 -6.91 3.41 -5.25
N GLY A 156 -8.19 3.76 -5.44
CA GLY A 156 -9.26 2.80 -5.67
C GLY A 156 -9.57 1.96 -4.43
N PRO A 157 -10.36 0.87 -4.59
CA PRO A 157 -10.85 0.07 -3.46
C PRO A 157 -9.81 -0.88 -2.86
N TRP A 158 -8.73 -1.18 -3.59
CA TRP A 158 -7.82 -2.28 -3.24
C TRP A 158 -6.51 -1.84 -2.61
N LEU A 159 -6.18 -0.55 -2.70
CA LEU A 159 -4.95 0.01 -2.17
C LEU A 159 -5.26 0.99 -1.04
N LEU A 160 -4.37 1.03 -0.07
CA LEU A 160 -4.32 2.04 0.98
C LEU A 160 -3.08 2.91 0.77
N ASN A 161 -3.24 4.20 0.97
CA ASN A 161 -2.15 5.15 1.00
C ASN A 161 -1.85 5.50 2.45
N VAL A 162 -0.59 5.39 2.85
CA VAL A 162 -0.14 5.79 4.18
C VAL A 162 0.95 6.83 4.02
N SER A 163 0.79 7.94 4.74
CA SER A 163 1.76 9.02 4.75
C SER A 163 2.16 9.39 6.17
N ILE A 164 3.43 9.74 6.35
CA ILE A 164 3.92 10.36 7.58
C ILE A 164 4.49 11.72 7.26
N ASN A 165 4.24 12.67 8.14
CA ASN A 165 4.92 13.95 8.15
C ASN A 165 5.90 13.95 9.33
N LEU A 166 7.13 14.38 9.07
CA LEU A 166 8.15 14.44 10.11
C LEU A 166 9.18 15.55 9.86
N ASP A 167 9.73 16.02 10.95
CA ASP A 167 10.94 16.85 10.98
C ASP A 167 12.11 15.99 11.43
N TYR A 168 13.28 16.19 10.83
CA TYR A 168 14.46 15.48 11.28
C TYR A 168 15.74 16.28 11.13
N ARG A 169 16.69 15.95 12.00
CA ARG A 169 18.04 16.52 12.01
C ARG A 169 19.07 15.40 12.05
N ALA A 170 20.04 15.47 11.15
CA ALA A 170 21.20 14.59 11.12
C ALA A 170 22.46 15.39 11.43
N ASN A 171 23.13 15.04 12.52
CA ASN A 171 24.37 15.67 12.95
C ASN A 171 25.55 14.72 12.75
N SER A 172 26.55 15.15 12.00
CA SER A 172 27.89 14.56 12.02
C SER A 172 28.84 15.50 12.78
N SER A 173 30.11 15.12 12.93
CA SER A 173 31.11 15.92 13.67
C SER A 173 31.24 17.35 13.15
N ASP A 174 31.13 17.51 11.82
CA ASP A 174 31.47 18.76 11.13
C ASP A 174 30.29 19.33 10.31
N THR A 175 29.15 18.64 10.28
CA THR A 175 28.02 18.98 9.42
C THR A 175 26.68 18.67 10.10
N THR A 176 25.71 19.56 9.92
CA THR A 176 24.32 19.35 10.32
C THR A 176 23.43 19.45 9.09
N TRP A 177 22.55 18.47 8.93
CA TRP A 177 21.47 18.48 7.96
C TRP A 177 20.14 18.59 8.71
N GLU A 178 19.26 19.46 8.26
CA GLU A 178 17.95 19.66 8.86
C GLU A 178 16.89 19.74 7.78
N ARG A 179 15.80 19.02 8.00
CA ARG A 179 14.64 18.97 7.11
C ARG A 179 13.39 19.10 7.95
N THR A 180 12.48 19.91 7.45
CA THR A 180 11.19 20.18 8.09
C THR A 180 10.06 19.82 7.15
N ASN A 181 8.97 19.31 7.68
CA ASN A 181 7.75 18.97 6.94
C ASN A 181 8.03 18.01 5.77
N VAL A 182 8.84 16.97 6.02
CA VAL A 182 9.09 15.91 5.04
C VAL A 182 7.93 14.93 5.08
N THR A 183 7.30 14.72 3.92
CA THR A 183 6.25 13.72 3.77
C THR A 183 6.83 12.46 3.12
N ILE A 184 6.80 11.35 3.84
CA ILE A 184 7.10 10.02 3.30
C ILE A 184 5.78 9.30 3.06
N ARG A 185 5.65 8.63 1.92
CA ARG A 185 4.44 7.91 1.53
C ARG A 185 4.76 6.48 1.17
N THR A 186 3.82 5.59 1.43
CA THR A 186 3.86 4.21 0.96
C THR A 186 2.45 3.75 0.64
N THR A 187 2.33 2.74 -0.22
CA THR A 187 1.05 2.13 -0.57
C THR A 187 1.13 0.63 -0.40
N PHE A 188 0.03 0.02 0.01
CA PHE A 188 -0.08 -1.43 0.05
C PHE A 188 -1.50 -1.90 -0.20
N ASP A 189 -1.61 -3.13 -0.70
CA ASP A 189 -2.88 -3.76 -0.99
C ASP A 189 -3.57 -4.31 0.25
N ILE A 190 -4.90 -4.36 0.19
CA ILE A 190 -5.73 -4.93 1.26
C ILE A 190 -5.88 -6.45 1.14
N PHE A 191 -5.22 -7.11 0.17
CA PHE A 191 -5.36 -8.54 0.01
C PHE A 191 -4.65 -9.28 1.14
N GLY A 192 -5.23 -10.40 1.56
CA GLY A 192 -4.73 -11.19 2.70
C GLY A 192 -5.16 -10.68 4.07
N PHE A 193 -5.62 -9.43 4.20
CA PHE A 193 -6.24 -8.94 5.43
C PHE A 193 -7.63 -9.55 5.62
N GLU A 194 -8.03 -9.76 6.88
CA GLU A 194 -9.39 -10.17 7.20
C GLU A 194 -10.36 -9.00 7.00
N ASP A 195 -11.57 -9.29 6.54
CA ASP A 195 -12.61 -8.28 6.35
C ASP A 195 -13.17 -7.83 7.72
N PRO A 196 -12.87 -6.59 8.18
CA PRO A 196 -13.32 -6.12 9.50
C PRO A 196 -14.84 -6.09 9.61
N TYR A 197 -15.52 -5.87 8.47
CA TYR A 197 -16.97 -5.77 8.42
C TYR A 197 -17.63 -7.12 8.69
N LEU A 198 -17.11 -8.20 8.11
CA LEU A 198 -17.63 -9.55 8.36
C LEU A 198 -17.41 -9.95 9.81
N LYS A 199 -16.22 -9.66 10.34
CA LYS A 199 -15.90 -9.93 11.75
C LYS A 199 -16.87 -9.20 12.67
N PHE A 200 -17.11 -7.92 12.43
CA PHE A 200 -18.05 -7.12 13.22
C PHE A 200 -19.51 -7.62 13.09
N LYS A 201 -20.00 -7.81 11.86
CA LYS A 201 -21.41 -8.14 11.59
C LYS A 201 -21.80 -9.55 11.97
N THR A 202 -20.84 -10.47 12.02
CA THR A 202 -21.08 -11.88 12.33
C THR A 202 -20.62 -12.27 13.72
N ASP A 203 -20.27 -11.30 14.57
CA ASP A 203 -19.74 -11.57 15.91
C ASP A 203 -18.55 -12.54 15.84
N ASN A 204 -17.65 -12.30 14.88
CA ASN A 204 -16.45 -13.07 14.57
C ASN A 204 -16.66 -14.55 14.23
N GLN A 205 -17.88 -14.94 13.87
CA GLN A 205 -18.18 -16.31 13.40
C GLN A 205 -17.70 -16.54 11.97
N ILE A 206 -17.67 -15.49 11.16
CA ILE A 206 -17.19 -15.53 9.79
C ILE A 206 -15.96 -14.65 9.69
N ASN A 207 -14.81 -15.31 9.66
CA ASN A 207 -13.54 -14.69 9.38
C ASN A 207 -13.10 -15.07 7.96
N ARG A 208 -12.96 -14.05 7.09
CA ARG A 208 -12.53 -14.23 5.71
C ARG A 208 -11.47 -13.21 5.37
N THR A 209 -10.44 -13.69 4.71
CA THR A 209 -9.45 -12.82 4.10
C THR A 209 -9.95 -12.28 2.77
N ILE A 210 -9.63 -11.02 2.49
CA ILE A 210 -9.87 -10.40 1.20
C ILE A 210 -8.93 -11.05 0.20
N GLN A 211 -9.48 -11.63 -0.84
CA GLN A 211 -8.72 -12.35 -1.86
C GLN A 211 -9.04 -11.77 -3.22
N ARG A 212 -8.00 -11.61 -4.05
CA ARG A 212 -8.19 -11.31 -5.46
C ARG A 212 -8.66 -12.57 -6.16
N PHE A 213 -9.83 -12.51 -6.77
CA PHE A 213 -10.26 -13.59 -7.65
C PHE A 213 -9.48 -13.50 -8.96
N ASN A 214 -8.77 -14.57 -9.32
CA ASN A 214 -7.99 -14.61 -10.55
C ASN A 214 -8.89 -15.05 -11.73
N PHE A 215 -9.52 -14.09 -12.39
CA PHE A 215 -10.26 -14.36 -13.62
C PHE A 215 -9.31 -14.46 -14.82
N THR A 216 -9.30 -15.62 -15.49
CA THR A 216 -8.69 -15.79 -16.82
C THR A 216 -9.78 -15.71 -17.90
N GLY A 217 -9.48 -15.11 -19.05
CA GLY A 217 -10.44 -14.53 -20.02
C GLY A 217 -11.60 -15.38 -20.56
N GLU A 218 -11.62 -16.69 -20.35
CA GLU A 218 -12.80 -17.54 -20.69
C GLU A 218 -13.90 -17.49 -19.63
N ASN A 219 -13.57 -17.07 -18.39
CA ASN A 219 -14.51 -16.92 -17.29
C ASN A 219 -15.10 -15.51 -17.17
N TYR A 220 -14.81 -14.61 -18.11
CA TYR A 220 -15.22 -13.21 -18.12
C TYR A 220 -16.59 -12.97 -18.79
N LEU A 221 -17.44 -13.99 -18.84
CA LEU A 221 -18.80 -13.81 -19.35
C LEU A 221 -19.65 -13.16 -18.25
N PRO A 222 -20.45 -12.12 -18.57
CA PRO A 222 -21.42 -11.52 -17.63
C PRO A 222 -22.32 -12.55 -16.94
N GLU A 223 -22.55 -13.68 -17.61
CA GLU A 223 -23.25 -14.86 -17.08
C GLU A 223 -22.58 -15.41 -15.81
N ASN A 224 -21.26 -15.50 -15.76
CA ASN A 224 -20.54 -16.01 -14.59
C ASN A 224 -20.59 -15.06 -13.39
N VAL A 225 -20.60 -13.75 -13.65
CA VAL A 225 -20.78 -12.73 -12.60
C VAL A 225 -22.21 -12.76 -12.07
N THR A 226 -23.18 -12.90 -12.97
CA THR A 226 -24.60 -13.06 -12.63
C THR A 226 -24.83 -14.32 -11.80
N ASP A 227 -24.24 -15.45 -12.19
CA ASP A 227 -24.27 -16.70 -11.43
C ASP A 227 -23.64 -16.54 -10.05
N LEU A 228 -22.53 -15.82 -9.94
CA LEU A 228 -21.88 -15.55 -8.65
C LEU A 228 -22.79 -14.73 -7.73
N ILE A 229 -23.42 -13.67 -8.25
CA ILE A 229 -24.31 -12.78 -7.49
C ILE A 229 -25.59 -13.50 -7.08
N THR A 230 -26.16 -14.31 -7.97
CA THR A 230 -27.43 -15.03 -7.71
C THR A 230 -27.24 -16.27 -6.84
N SER A 231 -26.07 -16.90 -6.85
CA SER A 231 -25.80 -18.13 -6.09
C SER A 231 -25.21 -17.91 -4.70
N LYS A 232 -24.85 -16.67 -4.32
CA LYS A 232 -24.21 -16.35 -3.05
C LYS A 232 -25.00 -15.30 -2.28
N ASN A 233 -25.03 -15.45 -0.95
CA ASN A 233 -25.51 -14.40 -0.07
C ASN A 233 -24.41 -13.36 0.13
N PHE A 234 -24.79 -12.14 0.46
CA PHE A 234 -23.86 -11.08 0.85
C PHE A 234 -24.47 -10.24 1.97
N ILE A 235 -23.62 -9.48 2.66
CA ILE A 235 -24.08 -8.50 3.63
C ILE A 235 -24.32 -7.17 2.90
N TYR A 236 -25.57 -6.71 2.92
CA TYR A 236 -25.96 -5.42 2.35
C TYR A 236 -25.56 -4.27 3.28
N ASP A 237 -24.99 -3.20 2.71
CA ASP A 237 -24.79 -1.93 3.41
C ASP A 237 -24.94 -0.76 2.43
N LYS A 238 -26.09 -0.08 2.50
CA LYS A 238 -26.43 1.09 1.65
C LYS A 238 -25.37 2.19 1.58
N ARG A 239 -24.40 2.21 2.50
CA ARG A 239 -23.31 3.19 2.52
C ARG A 239 -22.12 2.80 1.65
N ALA A 240 -22.09 1.55 1.18
CA ALA A 240 -21.03 0.95 0.38
C ALA A 240 -19.64 1.28 0.96
N PRO A 241 -19.32 0.84 2.19
CA PRO A 241 -18.15 1.33 2.89
C PRO A 241 -16.84 0.86 2.25
N SER A 242 -15.87 1.77 2.21
CA SER A 242 -14.47 1.50 1.86
C SER A 242 -13.84 0.54 2.87
N PHE A 243 -12.64 0.02 2.58
CA PHE A 243 -11.93 -0.85 3.53
C PHE A 243 -11.72 -0.17 4.89
N LEU A 244 -11.35 1.11 4.90
CA LEU A 244 -11.17 1.86 6.15
C LEU A 244 -12.51 2.15 6.83
N GLY A 245 -13.55 2.44 6.06
CA GLY A 245 -14.90 2.66 6.59
C GLY A 245 -15.46 1.44 7.32
N ARG A 246 -15.02 0.23 6.95
CA ARG A 246 -15.45 -1.04 7.54
C ARG A 246 -14.97 -1.29 8.97
N PHE A 247 -14.02 -0.49 9.48
CA PHE A 247 -13.58 -0.55 10.88
C PHE A 247 -14.54 0.16 11.84
N GLN A 248 -15.33 1.11 11.33
CA GLN A 248 -16.12 2.00 12.16
C GLN A 248 -17.56 1.51 12.24
N THR A 249 -18.15 1.62 13.43
CA THR A 249 -19.61 1.67 13.52
C THR A 249 -20.06 2.99 12.94
N PHE A 250 -20.54 2.95 11.70
CA PHE A 250 -21.21 4.08 11.08
C PHE A 250 -22.45 4.45 11.88
N ASN A 251 -22.26 5.37 12.82
CA ASN A 251 -23.33 6.00 13.59
C ASN A 251 -24.08 7.02 12.72
N ASP A 252 -23.43 7.49 11.64
CA ASP A 252 -24.05 8.31 10.62
C ASP A 252 -24.62 7.39 9.51
N PRO A 253 -25.95 7.37 9.32
CA PRO A 253 -26.58 6.60 8.24
C PRO A 253 -26.29 7.16 6.84
N ASP A 254 -25.77 8.39 6.73
CA ASP A 254 -25.55 9.11 5.47
C ASP A 254 -24.07 9.18 5.05
N SER A 255 -23.14 8.67 5.86
CA SER A 255 -21.72 8.62 5.52
C SER A 255 -21.44 7.53 4.48
N ARG A 256 -21.55 7.89 3.19
CA ARG A 256 -21.17 7.04 2.06
C ARG A 256 -19.66 7.06 1.85
N SER A 257 -19.10 5.97 1.33
CA SER A 257 -17.70 5.97 0.89
C SER A 257 -17.49 7.02 -0.21
N SER A 258 -16.43 7.82 -0.08
CA SER A 258 -16.11 8.88 -1.04
C SER A 258 -15.39 8.39 -2.29
N CYS A 259 -15.00 7.12 -2.36
CA CYS A 259 -14.29 6.59 -3.53
C CYS A 259 -14.89 5.29 -4.03
N CYS A 260 -14.90 4.27 -3.18
CA CYS A 260 -15.20 2.91 -3.58
C CYS A 260 -15.76 2.13 -2.40
N GLY A 261 -16.88 1.45 -2.62
CA GLY A 261 -17.39 0.44 -1.71
C GLY A 261 -16.81 -0.92 -2.03
N ILE A 262 -16.65 -1.74 -0.99
CA ILE A 262 -16.32 -3.15 -1.13
C ILE A 262 -17.58 -3.96 -0.86
N PHE A 263 -17.75 -5.12 -1.51
CA PHE A 263 -18.82 -6.08 -1.24
C PHE A 263 -18.27 -7.34 -0.58
N SER A 264 -19.01 -7.88 0.40
CA SER A 264 -18.58 -9.08 1.15
C SER A 264 -19.53 -10.24 0.90
N LEU A 265 -19.03 -11.26 0.20
CA LEU A 265 -19.77 -12.50 -0.05
C LEU A 265 -19.73 -13.43 1.17
N VAL A 266 -20.88 -14.02 1.50
CA VAL A 266 -21.08 -14.97 2.60
C VAL A 266 -21.59 -16.29 2.02
N SER A 267 -20.80 -17.36 2.10
CA SER A 267 -21.24 -18.66 1.58
C SER A 267 -22.13 -19.34 2.60
N SER A 268 -23.43 -19.08 2.53
CA SER A 268 -24.49 -19.62 3.40
C SER A 268 -24.17 -19.54 4.89
N ILE A 269 -24.85 -18.64 5.60
CA ILE A 269 -24.83 -18.66 7.06
C ILE A 269 -25.31 -20.05 7.47
N GLN A 270 -24.39 -20.90 7.93
CA GLN A 270 -24.71 -22.19 8.52
C GLN A 270 -25.41 -21.85 9.83
N GLU A 271 -26.74 -21.71 9.78
CA GLU A 271 -27.66 -21.21 10.82
C GLU A 271 -27.09 -20.08 11.70
N PRO A 272 -27.48 -18.81 11.50
CA PRO A 272 -27.04 -17.75 12.41
C PRO A 272 -27.40 -18.15 13.85
N PRO A 273 -26.56 -17.80 14.85
CA PRO A 273 -26.94 -17.97 16.24
C PRO A 273 -28.30 -17.33 16.45
N ALA A 274 -29.18 -18.03 17.18
CA ALA A 274 -30.58 -17.66 17.41
C ALA A 274 -30.81 -16.25 18.00
N THR A 275 -29.75 -15.49 18.27
CA THR A 275 -29.75 -14.13 18.80
C THR A 275 -29.69 -13.04 17.73
N LEU A 276 -29.30 -13.34 16.50
CA LEU A 276 -29.35 -12.36 15.39
C LEU A 276 -30.73 -12.47 14.72
N SER A 277 -31.66 -11.64 15.19
CA SER A 277 -32.97 -11.43 14.55
C SER A 277 -32.77 -10.68 13.23
N TYR A 278 -32.30 -11.37 12.20
CA TYR A 278 -32.35 -10.90 10.83
C TYR A 278 -33.82 -10.94 10.38
N THR A 279 -34.44 -9.77 10.28
CA THR A 279 -35.68 -9.62 9.52
C THR A 279 -35.38 -9.96 8.06
N ASP A 280 -36.37 -10.41 7.28
CA ASP A 280 -36.30 -10.81 5.85
C ASP A 280 -35.62 -9.82 4.86
N SER A 281 -35.00 -8.75 5.35
CA SER A 281 -34.20 -7.71 4.68
C SER A 281 -32.78 -8.13 4.29
N ASP A 282 -32.26 -9.28 4.73
CA ASP A 282 -30.92 -9.78 4.33
C ASP A 282 -30.94 -10.57 3.02
N ARG A 283 -31.75 -10.10 2.07
CA ARG A 283 -31.79 -10.62 0.71
C ARG A 283 -30.96 -9.72 -0.21
N THR A 284 -30.33 -10.38 -1.15
CA THR A 284 -29.32 -9.88 -2.07
C THR A 284 -29.85 -8.75 -2.98
N TYR A 285 -29.29 -7.53 -2.84
CA TYR A 285 -29.40 -6.45 -3.84
C TYR A 285 -28.05 -5.72 -4.05
N ALA A 286 -27.59 -5.59 -5.31
CA ALA A 286 -26.35 -4.87 -5.64
C ALA A 286 -26.46 -3.41 -5.19
N ASP A 287 -25.44 -2.83 -4.51
CA ASP A 287 -25.60 -1.50 -3.92
C ASP A 287 -25.73 -0.37 -4.94
N PHE A 288 -26.85 0.33 -4.77
CA PHE A 288 -27.10 1.77 -4.83
C PHE A 288 -26.55 2.61 -5.99
N THR A 289 -25.24 2.65 -6.26
CA THR A 289 -24.72 3.49 -7.36
C THR A 289 -25.23 3.05 -8.73
N TYR A 290 -25.72 1.82 -8.83
CA TYR A 290 -26.20 1.24 -10.08
C TYR A 290 -27.72 1.36 -10.30
N LEU A 291 -28.49 1.69 -9.25
CA LEU A 291 -29.95 1.60 -9.24
C LEU A 291 -30.63 2.80 -8.56
N ASP A 292 -29.89 3.89 -8.34
CA ASP A 292 -30.36 5.12 -7.67
C ASP A 292 -31.59 5.74 -8.37
N ASP A 293 -31.78 5.48 -9.68
CA ASP A 293 -32.92 5.97 -10.46
C ASP A 293 -34.23 5.19 -10.25
N PHE A 294 -34.22 4.08 -9.49
CA PHE A 294 -35.41 3.28 -9.31
C PHE A 294 -35.92 3.32 -7.86
N CYS A 295 -36.99 4.10 -7.66
CA CYS A 295 -37.81 4.06 -6.46
C CYS A 295 -38.50 2.69 -6.32
N PHE A 296 -37.88 1.73 -5.62
CA PHE A 296 -38.50 0.43 -5.35
C PHE A 296 -39.39 0.48 -4.10
N SER A 297 -40.66 0.10 -4.27
CA SER A 297 -41.58 -0.19 -3.16
C SER A 297 -41.16 -1.47 -2.43
N ASN A 298 -41.49 -1.59 -1.15
CA ASN A 298 -41.17 -2.73 -0.24
C ASN A 298 -41.79 -4.10 -0.63
N GLN A 299 -41.88 -4.44 -1.92
CA GLN A 299 -42.35 -5.73 -2.40
C GLN A 299 -41.19 -6.63 -2.85
N LEU A 300 -41.31 -7.93 -2.53
CA LEU A 300 -40.36 -8.98 -2.87
C LEU A 300 -40.41 -9.28 -4.38
N TYR A 301 -39.26 -9.30 -5.05
CA TYR A 301 -39.12 -9.79 -6.42
C TYR A 301 -38.14 -10.96 -6.49
N THR A 302 -38.50 -11.99 -7.24
CA THR A 302 -37.64 -13.16 -7.51
C THR A 302 -36.77 -12.83 -8.73
N VAL A 303 -35.45 -12.98 -8.63
CA VAL A 303 -34.48 -12.77 -9.72
C VAL A 303 -34.56 -13.93 -10.73
N ASN A 304 -35.74 -14.14 -11.30
CA ASN A 304 -35.95 -15.09 -12.40
C ASN A 304 -36.10 -14.37 -13.76
N ASP A 305 -36.11 -13.03 -13.76
CA ASP A 305 -36.39 -12.20 -14.94
C ASP A 305 -35.17 -11.42 -15.47
N VAL A 306 -33.94 -11.81 -15.13
CA VAL A 306 -32.74 -11.20 -15.76
C VAL A 306 -32.68 -11.51 -17.27
N SER A 307 -33.34 -12.59 -17.72
CA SER A 307 -33.43 -12.96 -19.13
C SER A 307 -34.78 -12.62 -19.78
N GLY A 308 -35.68 -11.91 -19.11
CA GLY A 308 -37.09 -11.86 -19.49
C GLY A 308 -37.79 -10.52 -19.29
N ALA A 309 -37.76 -9.68 -20.32
CA ALA A 309 -38.74 -8.62 -20.61
C ALA A 309 -38.94 -7.45 -19.61
N MET A 310 -38.33 -7.43 -18.43
CA MET A 310 -38.02 -6.16 -17.76
C MET A 310 -36.62 -5.76 -18.15
N GLY A 311 -36.51 -4.68 -18.92
CA GLY A 311 -35.24 -4.02 -19.20
C GLY A 311 -34.64 -3.54 -17.88
N ILE A 312 -33.91 -4.41 -17.21
CA ILE A 312 -32.75 -4.00 -16.44
C ILE A 312 -31.86 -3.37 -17.51
N GLY A 313 -31.96 -2.05 -17.65
CA GLY A 313 -30.96 -1.26 -18.35
C GLY A 313 -29.62 -1.79 -17.89
N SER A 314 -28.86 -2.24 -18.86
CA SER A 314 -27.77 -3.21 -18.74
C SER A 314 -26.97 -3.04 -17.46
N PHE A 315 -26.73 -4.15 -16.76
CA PHE A 315 -25.66 -4.23 -15.77
C PHE A 315 -24.33 -3.98 -16.49
N TYR A 316 -23.92 -2.72 -16.63
CA TYR A 316 -22.56 -2.38 -17.03
C TYR A 316 -21.72 -2.32 -15.76
N LEU A 317 -20.75 -3.20 -15.60
CA LEU A 317 -19.57 -2.76 -14.86
C LEU A 317 -19.11 -1.49 -15.58
N ASP A 318 -19.19 -0.33 -14.91
CA ASP A 318 -18.74 0.95 -15.46
C ASP A 318 -17.38 0.71 -16.15
N GLU A 319 -17.21 1.25 -17.36
CA GLU A 319 -15.98 1.13 -18.13
C GLU A 319 -14.76 1.54 -17.27
N TYR A 320 -14.94 2.46 -16.31
CA TYR A 320 -13.97 2.81 -15.27
C TYR A 320 -13.64 1.65 -14.31
N PHE A 321 -14.65 0.90 -13.84
CA PHE A 321 -14.47 -0.28 -12.99
C PHE A 321 -13.85 -1.44 -13.77
N VAL A 322 -14.22 -1.62 -15.05
CA VAL A 322 -13.62 -2.60 -15.96
C VAL A 322 -12.15 -2.27 -16.23
N ASP A 323 -11.84 -1.02 -16.59
CA ASP A 323 -10.49 -0.54 -16.90
C ASP A 323 -9.57 -0.57 -15.67
N LYS A 324 -10.03 -0.05 -14.52
CA LYS A 324 -9.20 0.05 -13.29
C LYS A 324 -9.07 -1.25 -12.50
N VAL A 325 -10.13 -2.05 -12.39
CA VAL A 325 -10.09 -3.31 -11.60
C VAL A 325 -9.52 -4.46 -12.43
N PHE A 326 -9.72 -4.44 -13.75
CA PHE A 326 -9.33 -5.54 -14.63
C PHE A 326 -8.21 -5.20 -15.63
N GLY A 327 -7.72 -3.96 -15.67
CA GLY A 327 -6.48 -3.56 -16.35
C GLY A 327 -6.58 -3.48 -17.87
N LEU A 328 -7.73 -3.10 -18.40
CA LEU A 328 -8.01 -3.05 -19.84
C LEU A 328 -7.86 -1.63 -20.36
N ALA A 329 -6.67 -1.29 -20.88
CA ALA A 329 -6.42 0.00 -21.52
C ALA A 329 -7.51 0.33 -22.57
N PRO A 330 -8.11 1.53 -22.54
CA PRO A 330 -9.21 1.87 -23.44
C PRO A 330 -8.69 2.00 -24.88
N ASP A 331 -9.35 1.30 -25.80
CA ASP A 331 -9.16 1.52 -27.23
C ASP A 331 -9.82 2.86 -27.60
N ALA A 332 -9.00 3.83 -28.03
CA ALA A 332 -9.32 5.25 -28.07
C ALA A 332 -10.34 5.69 -29.18
N THR A 333 -11.47 5.01 -29.34
CA THR A 333 -12.37 5.26 -30.49
C THR A 333 -13.87 5.42 -30.21
N GLN A 334 -14.32 5.63 -28.96
CA GLN A 334 -15.73 6.00 -28.74
C GLN A 334 -15.89 7.30 -27.94
N GLU A 335 -16.00 8.40 -28.70
CA GLU A 335 -16.55 9.67 -28.21
C GLU A 335 -18.09 9.65 -28.27
N ALA A 336 -18.69 9.99 -27.13
CA ALA A 336 -19.88 10.83 -26.91
C ALA A 336 -21.21 10.46 -27.58
N ASN A 337 -22.20 10.13 -26.73
CA ASN A 337 -23.53 10.77 -26.71
C ASN A 337 -24.24 10.44 -25.37
N SER A 338 -24.24 11.38 -24.43
CA SER A 338 -25.05 11.33 -23.20
C SER A 338 -26.34 12.12 -23.42
N PRO A 339 -27.54 11.56 -23.20
CA PRO A 339 -28.77 12.35 -23.11
C PRO A 339 -28.91 12.97 -21.71
N ASP A 340 -29.37 14.22 -21.66
CA ASP A 340 -29.90 14.87 -20.45
C ASP A 340 -31.20 14.17 -20.03
N GLU A 341 -31.26 13.64 -18.80
CA GLU A 341 -32.52 13.25 -18.14
C GLU A 341 -32.70 14.04 -16.83
N GLY A 342 -33.90 14.60 -16.69
CA GLY A 342 -34.24 15.54 -15.62
C GLY A 342 -34.80 14.86 -14.36
N ASP A 343 -34.53 15.50 -13.22
CA ASP A 343 -35.04 15.16 -11.89
C ASP A 343 -36.58 15.04 -11.86
N THR A 344 -37.09 13.84 -11.59
CA THR A 344 -38.48 13.64 -11.16
C THR A 344 -38.56 12.74 -9.92
N CYS A 345 -38.25 13.29 -8.75
CA CYS A 345 -38.69 12.76 -7.47
C CYS A 345 -39.53 13.83 -6.75
N GLY A 346 -40.83 13.85 -7.03
CA GLY A 346 -41.81 14.71 -6.35
C GLY A 346 -42.43 14.01 -5.14
N SER A 347 -42.20 14.60 -3.96
CA SER A 347 -42.94 14.60 -2.68
C SER A 347 -43.87 13.45 -2.31
#